data_AF-A0A6H2A3G2-F1
#
_entry.id   AF-A0A6H2A3G2-F1
#
_cell.length_a   1.000
_cell.length_b   1.000
_cell.length_c   1.000
_cell.angle_alpha   90.00
_cell.angle_beta   90.00
_cell.angle_gamma   90.00
#
_symmetry.space_group_name_H-M   'P 1'
#
loop_
_entity.id
_entity.type
_entity.pdbx_description
1 polymer ?
#
loop_
_entity_poly.entity_id
_entity_poly.type
_entity_poly.pdbx_seq_one_letter_code
_entity_poly.pdbx_strand_id
1 'polypeptide(L)' 'MLERMTRSVAESYGLVHQLNLRALRSYIKVTQEEDLINQINEIKEVVLLRTLWEAGLRQGLQDAVLDRMAKLT' A
#
# COMPACT_ATOMS: atom_id res chain seq x y z
N MET A 1 1.95 3.70 9.27
CA MET A 1 2.53 2.33 9.28
C MET A 1 2.55 1.74 7.88
N LEU A 2 1.45 1.88 7.14
CA LEU A 2 1.27 1.39 5.78
C LEU A 2 2.41 1.79 4.83
N GLU A 3 2.81 3.07 4.82
CA GLU A 3 3.91 3.56 3.97
C GLU A 3 5.21 2.80 4.22
N ARG A 4 5.61 2.64 5.48
CA ARG A 4 6.83 1.92 5.85
C ARG A 4 6.81 0.47 5.36
N MET A 5 5.69 -0.22 5.55
CA MET A 5 5.56 -1.62 5.10
C MET A 5 5.59 -1.72 3.58
N THR A 6 4.92 -0.79 2.89
CA THR A 6 4.91 -0.69 1.44
C THR A 6 6.31 -0.43 0.89
N ARG A 7 7.06 0.46 1.53
CA ARG A 7 8.46 0.74 1.20
C ARG A 7 9.32 -0.51 1.37
N SER A 8 9.16 -1.25 2.47
CA SER A 8 9.85 -2.53 2.65
C SER A 8 9.52 -3.55 1.55
N VAL A 9 8.29 -3.59 1.03
CA VAL A 9 7.94 -4.43 -0.13
C VAL A 9 8.66 -3.94 -1.39
N ALA A 10 8.61 -2.63 -1.67
CA ALA A 10 9.21 -2.03 -2.86
C ALA A 10 10.74 -2.19 -2.92
N GLU A 11 11.41 -2.19 -1.77
CA GLU A 11 12.88 -2.26 -1.66
C GLU A 11 13.41 -3.70 -1.53
N SER A 12 12.53 -4.71 -1.46
CA SER A 12 12.93 -6.10 -1.24
C SER A 12 12.69 -7.00 -2.46
N TYR A 13 13.46 -8.08 -2.51
CA TYR A 13 13.43 -9.06 -3.60
C TYR A 13 13.35 -10.50 -3.07
N GLY A 14 12.99 -11.45 -3.96
CA GLY A 14 12.99 -12.88 -3.67
C GLY A 14 12.15 -13.25 -2.44
N LEU A 15 12.71 -14.06 -1.54
CA LEU A 15 12.02 -14.52 -0.34
C LEU A 15 11.66 -13.38 0.63
N VAL A 16 12.53 -12.36 0.75
CA VAL A 16 12.28 -11.21 1.63
C VAL A 16 11.07 -10.41 1.13
N HIS A 17 10.95 -10.23 -0.20
CA HIS A 17 9.78 -9.61 -0.81
C HIS A 17 8.49 -10.35 -0.45
N GLN A 18 8.48 -11.68 -0.57
CA GLN A 18 7.30 -12.48 -0.24
C GLN A 18 6.90 -12.36 1.23
N LEU A 19 7.88 -12.31 2.14
CA LEU A 19 7.63 -12.09 3.57
C LEU A 19 7.05 -10.71 3.85
N ASN A 20 7.64 -9.66 3.26
CA ASN A 20 7.16 -8.28 3.40
C ASN A 20 5.76 -8.11 2.82
N LEU A 21 5.50 -8.69 1.65
CA LEU A 21 4.18 -8.64 1.01
C LEU A 21 3.12 -9.37 1.85
N ARG A 22 3.48 -10.53 2.43
CA ARG A 22 2.59 -11.25 3.36
C ARG A 22 2.28 -10.42 4.60
N ALA A 23 3.28 -9.75 5.19
CA ALA A 23 3.09 -8.89 6.34
C ALA A 23 2.18 -7.69 6.00
N LEU A 24 2.41 -7.03 4.85
CA LEU A 24 1.60 -5.93 4.35
C LEU A 24 0.14 -6.36 4.17
N ARG A 25 -0.10 -7.50 3.51
CA ARG A 25 -1.45 -8.06 3.33
C ARG A 25 -2.13 -8.38 4.65
N SER A 26 -1.38 -8.91 5.62
CA SER A 26 -1.92 -9.20 6.95
C SER A 26 -2.33 -7.91 7.67
N TYR A 27 -1.53 -6.85 7.58
CA TYR A 27 -1.85 -5.54 8.16
C TYR A 27 -3.10 -4.94 7.52
N ILE A 28 -3.19 -4.94 6.19
CA ILE A 28 -4.37 -4.46 5.45
C ILE A 28 -5.63 -5.24 5.83
N LYS A 29 -5.52 -6.56 6.05
CA LYS A 29 -6.68 -7.40 6.39
C LYS A 29 -7.31 -7.06 7.74
N VAL A 30 -6.51 -6.63 8.71
CA VAL A 30 -6.96 -6.42 10.11
C VAL A 30 -7.16 -4.94 10.46
N THR A 31 -6.63 -4.04 9.65
CA THR A 31 -6.78 -2.59 9.86
C THR A 31 -8.11 -2.13 9.28
N GLN A 32 -8.76 -1.16 9.93
CA GLN A 32 -10.02 -0.62 9.44
C GLN A 32 -9.81 0.10 8.10
N GLU A 33 -10.81 0.04 7.22
CA GLU A 33 -10.70 0.60 5.88
C GLU A 33 -10.47 2.11 5.89
N GLU A 34 -11.15 2.84 6.78
CA GLU A 34 -10.99 4.28 6.97
C GLU A 34 -9.55 4.66 7.36
N ASP A 35 -8.94 3.93 8.30
CA ASP A 35 -7.55 4.14 8.71
C ASP A 35 -6.57 3.88 7.57
N LEU A 36 -6.87 2.91 6.70
CA LEU A 36 -6.05 2.60 5.53
C LEU A 36 -6.18 3.71 4.48
N ILE A 37 -7.39 4.22 4.22
CA ILE A 37 -7.62 5.34 3.31
C ILE A 37 -6.88 6.59 3.79
N ASN A 38 -6.95 6.90 5.08
CA ASN A 38 -6.22 8.02 5.67
C ASN A 38 -4.70 7.85 5.46
N GLN A 39 -4.16 6.66 5.73
CA GLN A 39 -2.74 6.39 5.48
C GLN A 39 -2.35 6.43 4.00
N ILE A 40 -3.21 5.97 3.08
CA ILE A 40 -2.98 6.07 1.63
C ILE A 40 -2.87 7.54 1.21
N ASN A 41 -3.76 8.39 1.72
CA ASN A 41 -3.79 9.81 1.40
C ASN A 41 -2.55 10.57 1.90
N GLU A 42 -1.87 10.07 2.91
CA GLU A 42 -0.62 10.64 3.43
C GLU A 42 0.61 10.30 2.55
N ILE A 43 0.57 9.20 1.79
CA ILE A 43 1.68 8.77 0.94
C ILE A 43 1.94 9.80 -0.16
N LYS A 44 3.21 10.18 -0.33
CA LYS A 44 3.66 11.21 -1.31
C LYS A 44 4.41 10.62 -2.50
N GLU A 45 4.84 9.37 -2.42
CA GLU A 45 5.62 8.71 -3.46
C GLU A 45 4.73 7.83 -4.34
N VAL A 46 4.66 8.17 -5.64
CA VAL A 46 3.86 7.42 -6.62
C VAL A 46 4.29 5.96 -6.73
N VAL A 47 5.59 5.68 -6.56
CA VAL A 47 6.12 4.30 -6.57
C VAL A 47 5.49 3.46 -5.45
N LEU A 48 5.33 4.03 -4.25
CA LEU A 48 4.73 3.30 -3.13
C LEU A 48 3.23 3.05 -3.36
N LEU A 49 2.52 4.02 -3.93
CA LEU A 49 1.11 3.85 -4.31
C LEU A 49 0.94 2.73 -5.34
N ARG A 50 1.84 2.64 -6.32
CA ARG A 50 1.86 1.53 -7.29
C ARG A 50 2.11 0.18 -6.61
N THR A 51 3.06 0.10 -5.69
CA THR A 51 3.32 -1.13 -4.91
C THR A 51 2.08 -1.56 -4.11
N LEU A 52 1.35 -0.60 -3.52
CA LEU A 52 0.09 -0.87 -2.83
C LEU A 52 -0.98 -1.43 -3.77
N TRP A 53 -1.13 -0.85 -4.97
CA TRP A 53 -2.05 -1.34 -5.98
C TRP A 53 -1.78 -2.81 -6.36
N GLU A 54 -0.50 -3.14 -6.61
CA GLU A 54 -0.04 -4.49 -6.96
C GLU A 54 -0.18 -5.50 -5.82
N ALA A 55 -0.26 -5.04 -4.57
CA ALA A 55 -0.40 -5.92 -3.40
C ALA A 55 -1.76 -6.65 -3.36
N GLY A 56 -2.75 -6.26 -4.17
CA GLY A 56 -4.06 -6.90 -4.28
C GLY A 56 -5.05 -6.36 -3.25
N LEU A 57 -5.29 -5.06 -3.28
CA LEU A 57 -6.23 -4.35 -2.42
C LEU A 57 -7.70 -4.65 -2.78
N ARG A 58 -8.60 -4.44 -1.80
CA ARG A 58 -10.06 -4.40 -2.06
C ARG A 58 -10.40 -3.14 -2.86
N GLN A 59 -11.54 -3.16 -3.54
CA GLN A 59 -11.94 -2.09 -4.47
C GLN A 59 -11.93 -0.68 -3.84
N GLY A 60 -12.48 -0.50 -2.64
CA GLY A 60 -12.47 0.82 -1.98
C GLY A 60 -11.06 1.38 -1.72
N LEU A 61 -10.09 0.51 -1.40
CA LEU A 61 -8.69 0.91 -1.22
C LEU A 61 -7.97 1.13 -2.55
N GLN A 62 -8.35 0.37 -3.59
CA GLN A 62 -7.88 0.59 -4.95
C GLN A 62 -8.28 1.99 -5.44
N ASP A 63 -9.55 2.36 -5.29
CA ASP A 63 -10.05 3.68 -5.68
C ASP A 63 -9.30 4.81 -4.94
N ALA A 64 -9.09 4.66 -3.63
CA ALA A 64 -8.30 5.61 -2.85
C ALA A 64 -6.84 5.76 -3.35
N VAL A 65 -6.21 4.66 -3.78
CA VAL A 65 -4.86 4.69 -4.37
C VAL A 65 -4.86 5.46 -5.69
N LEU A 66 -5.82 5.20 -6.59
CA LEU A 66 -5.92 5.88 -7.88
C LEU A 66 -6.18 7.38 -7.70
N ASP A 67 -7.12 7.74 -6.84
CA ASP A 67 -7.43 9.14 -6.52
C ASP A 67 -6.20 9.86 -5.98
N ARG A 68 -5.41 9.20 -5.14
CA ARG A 68 -4.18 9.77 -4.59
C ARG A 68 -3.10 9.93 -5.66
N MET A 69 -2.90 8.94 -6.53
CA MET A 69 -1.96 9.02 -7.65
C MET A 69 -2.31 10.16 -8.60
N ALA A 70 -3.59 10.34 -8.90
CA ALA A 70 -4.08 11.43 -9.76
C ALA A 70 -3.79 12.82 -9.17
N LYS A 71 -3.77 12.96 -7.83
CA LYS A 71 -3.44 14.23 -7.15
C LYS A 71 -1.94 14.54 -7.07
N LEU A 72 -1.09 13.55 -7.32
CA LEU A 72 0.37 13.67 -7.27
C LEU A 72 1.00 13.83 -8.67
N THR A 73 0.19 13.71 -9.72
CA THR A 73 0.56 13.91 -11.12
C THR A 73 0.15 15.32 -11.55
#